data_AF-A0A109QJ42-F1
#
_entry.id   AF-A0A109QJ42-F1
#
_cell.length_a   1.000
_cell.length_b   1.000
_cell.length_c   1.000
_cell.angle_alpha   90.00
_cell.angle_beta   90.00
_cell.angle_gamma   90.00
#
_symmetry.space_group_name_H-M   'P 1'
#
loop_
_entity.id
_entity.type
_entity.pdbx_description
1 polymer ?
#
loop_
_entity_poly.entity_id
_entity_poly.type
_entity_poly.pdbx_seq_one_letter_code
_entity_poly.pdbx_strand_id
1 'polypeptide(L)'
;MASEEAPNSVLQKTDVQVLASYPNITSSFSKTLKNNAAYIAYYAMWDKDQGTYPAGTGLEFASKVKSGGEWDYKRTLGPSTKYEYNGYAMRGEDLGNVHYGFVGRAAGFAPTILRSAAGAYQIYSGTSMPNWWSSYFDDPIDQQYINFGINMWDNGTLPKTLSAMQTESMTPSIEDAQLFNLLTDSEKKEIEEKAKKNSAKIKKELKEQEQKQQQENK
;
A
#
# COMPACT_ATOMS: atom_id res chain seq x y z
N MET A 1 -14.68 32.62 -26.50
CA MET A 1 -15.25 31.49 -25.75
C MET A 1 -14.67 30.22 -26.35
N ALA A 2 -13.68 29.65 -25.67
CA ALA A 2 -13.26 28.26 -25.84
C ALA A 2 -12.78 27.86 -24.45
N SER A 3 -13.70 27.33 -23.65
CA SER A 3 -13.37 26.65 -22.41
C SER A 3 -12.66 25.36 -22.79
N GLU A 4 -11.34 25.31 -22.58
CA GLU A 4 -10.62 24.05 -22.51
C GLU A 4 -11.30 23.20 -21.43
N GLU A 5 -11.96 22.14 -21.87
CA GLU A 5 -12.50 21.12 -20.97
C GLU A 5 -11.33 20.52 -20.20
N ALA A 6 -11.42 20.55 -18.87
CA ALA A 6 -10.48 19.84 -18.01
C ALA A 6 -10.45 18.35 -18.43
N PRO A 7 -9.26 17.73 -18.56
CA PRO A 7 -9.17 16.34 -18.96
C PRO A 7 -9.92 15.47 -17.94
N ASN A 8 -10.91 14.76 -18.47
CA ASN A 8 -11.81 13.85 -17.77
C ASN A 8 -11.00 12.88 -16.88
N SER A 9 -11.02 13.10 -15.56
CA SER A 9 -10.05 12.56 -14.58
C SER A 9 -10.28 11.10 -14.17
N VAL A 10 -10.71 10.25 -15.12
CA VAL A 10 -11.02 8.84 -14.89
C VAL A 10 -10.01 8.00 -15.66
N LEU A 11 -9.35 7.06 -14.97
CA LEU A 11 -8.48 6.08 -15.63
C LEU A 11 -9.27 5.33 -16.73
N GLN A 12 -8.81 5.43 -17.96
CA GLN A 12 -9.42 4.76 -19.11
C GLN A 12 -8.61 3.54 -19.52
N LYS A 13 -9.32 2.47 -19.91
CA LYS A 13 -8.66 1.30 -20.49
C LYS A 13 -7.98 1.69 -21.80
N THR A 14 -6.81 1.12 -22.01
CA THR A 14 -6.00 1.38 -23.20
C THR A 14 -6.43 0.44 -24.33
N ASP A 15 -6.34 0.93 -25.57
CA ASP A 15 -6.63 0.12 -26.75
C ASP A 15 -5.83 -1.19 -26.76
N VAL A 16 -6.51 -2.29 -27.08
CA VAL A 16 -5.94 -3.66 -27.03
C VAL A 16 -4.69 -3.80 -27.92
N GLN A 17 -4.67 -3.11 -29.07
CA GLN A 17 -3.52 -3.12 -29.98
C GLN A 17 -2.29 -2.43 -29.37
N VAL A 18 -2.50 -1.37 -28.56
CA VAL A 18 -1.43 -0.69 -27.84
C VAL A 18 -0.94 -1.56 -26.69
N LEU A 19 -1.86 -2.19 -25.94
CA LEU A 19 -1.52 -3.09 -24.83
C LEU A 19 -0.69 -4.29 -25.25
N ALA A 20 -0.91 -4.84 -26.45
CA ALA A 20 -0.13 -5.95 -26.98
C ALA A 20 1.38 -5.65 -27.12
N SER A 21 1.77 -4.37 -27.10
CA SER A 21 3.16 -3.95 -27.14
C SER A 21 3.85 -3.90 -25.76
N TYR A 22 3.09 -4.04 -24.67
CA TYR A 22 3.63 -3.96 -23.31
C TYR A 22 3.64 -5.34 -22.62
N PRO A 23 4.65 -5.62 -21.76
CA PRO A 23 4.63 -6.83 -20.95
C PRO A 23 3.38 -6.87 -20.06
N ASN A 24 2.61 -7.95 -20.15
CA ASN A 24 1.45 -8.20 -19.30
C ASN A 24 1.92 -8.72 -17.93
N ILE A 25 1.69 -7.93 -16.90
CA ILE A 25 2.02 -8.28 -15.51
C ILE A 25 0.78 -8.44 -14.64
N THR A 26 -0.41 -8.46 -15.23
CA THR A 26 -1.69 -8.47 -14.51
C THR A 26 -1.74 -9.55 -13.42
N SER A 27 -1.33 -10.77 -13.78
CA SER A 27 -1.33 -11.91 -12.86
C SER A 27 -0.24 -11.79 -11.78
N SER A 28 1.02 -11.53 -12.19
CA SER A 28 2.16 -11.48 -11.28
C SER A 28 2.05 -10.32 -10.30
N PHE A 29 1.66 -9.13 -10.78
CA PHE A 29 1.47 -7.97 -9.93
C PHE A 29 0.28 -8.12 -8.98
N SER A 30 -0.83 -8.72 -9.43
CA SER A 30 -1.96 -9.01 -8.54
C SER A 30 -1.60 -10.00 -7.44
N LYS A 31 -0.73 -10.99 -7.72
CA LYS A 31 -0.18 -11.88 -6.69
C LYS A 31 0.68 -11.10 -5.69
N THR A 32 1.54 -10.20 -6.16
CA THR A 32 2.34 -9.32 -5.30
C THR A 32 1.47 -8.45 -4.39
N LEU A 33 0.40 -7.85 -4.92
CA LEU A 33 -0.56 -7.06 -4.14
C LEU A 33 -1.20 -7.90 -3.02
N LYS A 34 -1.65 -9.12 -3.32
CA LYS A 34 -2.25 -10.03 -2.31
C LYS A 34 -1.26 -10.40 -1.21
N ASN A 35 -0.05 -10.80 -1.58
CA ASN A 35 0.95 -11.26 -0.62
C ASN A 35 1.36 -10.11 0.32
N ASN A 36 1.59 -8.91 -0.22
CA ASN A 36 1.97 -7.77 0.60
C ASN A 36 0.80 -7.25 1.44
N ALA A 37 -0.43 -7.32 0.93
CA ALA A 37 -1.64 -7.05 1.70
C ALA A 37 -1.77 -8.02 2.88
N ALA A 38 -1.55 -9.33 2.67
CA ALA A 38 -1.56 -10.32 3.75
C ALA A 38 -0.49 -10.04 4.80
N TYR A 39 0.74 -9.75 4.35
CA TYR A 39 1.85 -9.38 5.22
C TYR A 39 1.47 -8.22 6.15
N ILE A 40 1.03 -7.09 5.58
CA ILE A 40 0.80 -5.88 6.38
C ILE A 40 -0.47 -5.97 7.21
N ALA A 41 -1.52 -6.65 6.73
CA ALA A 41 -2.73 -6.88 7.50
C ALA A 41 -2.46 -7.77 8.73
N TYR A 42 -1.63 -8.81 8.57
CA TYR A 42 -1.21 -9.67 9.68
C TYR A 42 -0.32 -8.92 10.68
N TYR A 43 0.59 -8.07 10.18
CA TYR A 43 1.35 -7.15 11.03
C TYR A 43 0.42 -6.22 11.82
N ALA A 44 -0.56 -5.61 11.16
CA ALA A 44 -1.50 -4.68 11.76
C ALA A 44 -2.37 -5.32 12.84
N MET A 45 -2.74 -6.59 12.67
CA MET A 45 -3.45 -7.37 13.69
C MET A 45 -2.65 -7.42 15.00
N TRP A 46 -1.36 -7.73 14.92
CA TRP A 46 -0.48 -7.79 16.09
C TRP A 46 -0.17 -6.40 16.65
N ASP A 47 0.04 -5.39 15.81
CA ASP A 47 0.25 -4.01 16.27
C ASP A 47 -0.97 -3.46 17.02
N LYS A 48 -2.19 -3.86 16.63
CA LYS A 48 -3.44 -3.56 17.36
C LYS A 48 -3.48 -4.28 18.71
N ASP A 49 -3.15 -5.58 18.74
CA ASP A 49 -3.04 -6.36 19.99
C ASP A 49 -2.02 -5.73 20.96
N GLN A 50 -0.91 -5.23 20.43
CA GLN A 50 0.09 -4.52 21.21
C GLN A 50 -0.34 -3.08 21.56
N GLY A 51 -1.42 -2.53 21.01
CA GLY A 51 -1.87 -1.18 21.33
C GLY A 51 -0.96 -0.07 20.80
N THR A 52 -0.20 -0.33 19.74
CA THR A 52 0.67 0.65 19.07
C THR A 52 0.22 1.00 17.66
N TYR A 53 -0.85 0.39 17.18
CA TYR A 53 -1.52 0.79 15.95
C TYR A 53 -2.09 2.22 16.04
N PRO A 54 -1.95 3.06 15.00
CA PRO A 54 -1.38 2.77 13.68
C PRO A 54 0.14 2.98 13.56
N ALA A 55 0.83 3.40 14.62
CA ALA A 55 2.23 3.81 14.54
C ALA A 55 3.17 2.66 14.16
N GLY A 56 3.02 1.47 14.75
CA GLY A 56 3.89 0.33 14.44
C GLY A 56 3.75 -0.14 12.99
N THR A 57 2.50 -0.30 12.56
CA THR A 57 2.13 -0.68 11.19
C THR A 57 2.58 0.38 10.21
N GLY A 58 2.45 1.65 10.59
CA GLY A 58 2.93 2.79 9.84
C GLY A 58 4.42 2.76 9.54
N LEU A 59 5.22 2.53 10.57
CA LEU A 59 6.67 2.43 10.45
C LEU A 59 7.09 1.23 9.61
N GLU A 60 6.42 0.08 9.79
CA GLU A 60 6.69 -1.10 8.97
C GLU A 60 6.36 -0.84 7.50
N PHE A 61 5.16 -0.34 7.22
CA PHE A 61 4.71 0.01 5.87
C PHE A 61 5.66 1.01 5.20
N ALA A 62 5.98 2.10 5.88
CA ALA A 62 6.94 3.11 5.41
C ALA A 62 8.32 2.50 5.11
N SER A 63 8.81 1.61 5.97
CA SER A 63 10.12 0.96 5.78
C SER A 63 10.18 0.10 4.51
N LYS A 64 9.03 -0.42 4.07
CA LYS A 64 8.89 -1.25 2.87
C LYS A 64 8.73 -0.41 1.60
N VAL A 65 7.92 0.64 1.63
CA VAL A 65 7.58 1.47 0.44
C VAL A 65 8.56 2.61 0.16
N LYS A 66 9.44 2.95 1.10
CA LYS A 66 10.48 3.98 0.88
C LYS A 66 11.42 3.59 -0.26
N SER A 67 12.13 4.57 -0.80
CA SER A 67 13.22 4.34 -1.77
C SER A 67 14.23 3.31 -1.26
N GLY A 68 14.54 2.31 -2.09
CA GLY A 68 15.41 1.18 -1.74
C GLY A 68 14.76 0.13 -0.83
N GLY A 69 13.52 0.34 -0.40
CA GLY A 69 12.71 -0.65 0.30
C GLY A 69 12.29 -1.80 -0.61
N GLU A 70 11.74 -2.85 0.00
CA GLU A 70 11.32 -4.05 -0.71
C GLU A 70 10.14 -3.81 -1.67
N TRP A 71 9.32 -2.80 -1.38
CA TRP A 71 8.13 -2.43 -2.15
C TRP A 71 8.36 -1.16 -2.98
N ASP A 72 9.62 -0.82 -3.26
CA ASP A 72 10.00 0.25 -4.18
C ASP A 72 9.82 -0.22 -5.64
N TYR A 73 8.57 -0.26 -6.09
CA TYR A 73 8.22 -0.68 -7.45
C TYR A 73 8.64 0.35 -8.50
N LYS A 74 8.79 1.62 -8.13
CA LYS A 74 9.35 2.64 -9.03
C LYS A 74 10.76 2.24 -9.47
N ARG A 75 11.57 1.72 -8.55
CA ARG A 75 12.93 1.25 -8.86
C ARG A 75 12.97 -0.12 -9.54
N THR A 76 12.15 -1.07 -9.12
CA THR A 76 12.21 -2.45 -9.64
C THR A 76 11.53 -2.64 -11.00
N LEU A 77 10.48 -1.87 -11.29
CA LEU A 77 9.79 -1.87 -12.59
C LEU A 77 10.28 -0.73 -13.51
N GLY A 78 11.01 0.22 -12.96
CA GLY A 78 11.49 1.41 -13.67
C GLY A 78 10.41 2.49 -13.75
N PRO A 79 10.72 3.76 -13.44
CA PRO A 79 9.72 4.79 -13.22
C PRO A 79 8.89 5.09 -14.47
N SER A 80 9.44 4.93 -15.66
CA SER A 80 8.76 5.23 -16.94
C SER A 80 8.47 4.01 -17.80
N THR A 81 8.90 2.81 -17.40
CA THR A 81 8.65 1.57 -18.15
C THR A 81 7.17 1.24 -18.12
N LYS A 82 6.55 1.01 -19.28
CA LYS A 82 5.12 0.71 -19.39
C LYS A 82 4.85 -0.79 -19.37
N TYR A 83 3.78 -1.15 -18.68
CA TYR A 83 3.26 -2.51 -18.53
C TYR A 83 1.77 -2.54 -18.80
N GLU A 84 1.26 -3.69 -19.23
CA GLU A 84 -0.17 -3.94 -19.20
C GLU A 84 -0.55 -4.48 -17.80
N TYR A 85 -1.51 -3.79 -17.18
CA TYR A 85 -2.14 -4.21 -15.94
C TYR A 85 -3.65 -4.02 -16.04
N ASN A 86 -4.42 -5.12 -16.07
CA ASN A 86 -5.88 -5.12 -16.09
C ASN A 86 -6.51 -4.29 -17.24
N GLY A 87 -5.88 -4.31 -18.42
CA GLY A 87 -6.31 -3.50 -19.56
C GLY A 87 -5.90 -2.02 -19.50
N TYR A 88 -4.98 -1.65 -18.60
CA TYR A 88 -4.38 -0.32 -18.54
C TYR A 88 -2.89 -0.39 -18.90
N ALA A 89 -2.40 0.57 -19.67
CA ALA A 89 -0.97 0.81 -19.83
C ALA A 89 -0.46 1.67 -18.66
N MET A 90 0.22 1.05 -17.70
CA MET A 90 0.72 1.71 -16.49
C MET A 90 2.25 1.74 -16.46
N ARG A 91 2.82 2.85 -16.02
CA ARG A 91 4.26 2.95 -15.73
C ARG A 91 4.60 2.21 -14.43
N GLY A 92 5.86 1.88 -14.21
CA GLY A 92 6.32 1.34 -12.92
C GLY A 92 5.99 2.25 -11.74
N GLU A 93 6.01 3.57 -11.95
CA GLU A 93 5.52 4.56 -10.98
C GLU A 93 4.03 4.42 -10.66
N ASP A 94 3.20 4.35 -11.70
CA ASP A 94 1.75 4.20 -11.58
C ASP A 94 1.41 2.91 -10.81
N LEU A 95 2.11 1.82 -11.09
CA LEU A 95 1.98 0.54 -10.37
C LEU A 95 2.41 0.66 -8.90
N GLY A 96 3.48 1.39 -8.61
CA GLY A 96 3.87 1.70 -7.23
C GLY A 96 2.78 2.45 -6.46
N ASN A 97 2.09 3.39 -7.12
CA ASN A 97 0.97 4.13 -6.54
C ASN A 97 -0.27 3.23 -6.33
N VAL A 98 -0.58 2.34 -7.28
CA VAL A 98 -1.64 1.31 -7.10
C VAL A 98 -1.33 0.41 -5.90
N HIS A 99 -0.07 -0.01 -5.76
CA HIS A 99 0.39 -0.83 -4.64
C HIS A 99 0.23 -0.11 -3.31
N TYR A 100 0.70 1.13 -3.22
CA TYR A 100 0.58 1.96 -2.03
C TYR A 100 -0.88 2.07 -1.55
N GLY A 101 -1.80 2.38 -2.47
CA GLY A 101 -3.22 2.47 -2.16
C GLY A 101 -3.82 1.13 -1.69
N PHE A 102 -3.59 0.05 -2.44
CA PHE A 102 -4.18 -1.26 -2.16
C PHE A 102 -3.66 -1.85 -0.84
N VAL A 103 -2.34 -1.90 -0.66
CA VAL A 103 -1.72 -2.50 0.53
C VAL A 103 -1.88 -1.60 1.75
N GLY A 104 -1.88 -0.27 1.58
CA GLY A 104 -2.19 0.67 2.65
C GLY A 104 -3.61 0.50 3.20
N ARG A 105 -4.60 0.21 2.34
CA ARG A 105 -5.96 -0.11 2.81
C ARG A 105 -6.02 -1.44 3.56
N ALA A 106 -5.28 -2.46 3.10
CA ALA A 106 -5.14 -3.73 3.79
C ALA A 106 -4.52 -3.59 5.20
N ALA A 107 -3.62 -2.62 5.38
CA ALA A 107 -3.06 -2.28 6.70
C ALA A 107 -4.10 -1.66 7.66
N GLY A 108 -5.29 -1.28 7.17
CA GLY A 108 -6.34 -0.62 7.93
C GLY A 108 -6.30 0.91 7.88
N PHE A 109 -5.42 1.51 7.08
CA PHE A 109 -5.33 2.97 6.98
C PHE A 109 -6.51 3.54 6.21
N ALA A 110 -7.14 4.59 6.74
CA ALA A 110 -8.26 5.24 6.06
C ALA A 110 -7.82 5.85 4.71
N PRO A 111 -8.71 5.91 3.70
CA PRO A 111 -8.41 6.54 2.41
C PRO A 111 -7.89 7.97 2.53
N THR A 112 -8.40 8.74 3.49
CA THR A 112 -7.95 10.12 3.77
C THR A 112 -6.48 10.19 4.16
N ILE A 113 -6.00 9.19 4.91
CA ILE A 113 -4.61 9.11 5.34
C ILE A 113 -3.71 8.74 4.15
N LEU A 114 -4.16 7.81 3.30
CA LEU A 114 -3.42 7.38 2.09
C LEU A 114 -3.42 8.43 0.97
N ARG A 115 -4.33 9.41 1.00
CA ARG A 115 -4.40 10.49 0.00
C ARG A 115 -3.58 11.71 0.39
N SER A 116 -3.03 11.78 1.59
CA SER A 116 -2.37 12.99 2.06
C SER A 116 -0.96 12.73 2.59
N ALA A 117 0.00 13.54 2.14
CA ALA A 117 1.33 13.57 2.71
C ALA A 117 1.29 13.85 4.23
N ALA A 118 0.38 14.72 4.68
CA ALA A 118 0.14 14.98 6.09
C ALA A 118 -0.38 13.74 6.84
N GLY A 119 -1.28 12.96 6.25
CA GLY A 119 -1.75 11.69 6.82
C GLY A 119 -0.64 10.63 6.87
N ALA A 120 0.13 10.48 5.78
CA ALA A 120 1.30 9.61 5.75
C ALA A 120 2.35 10.02 6.81
N TYR A 121 2.49 11.33 7.07
CA TYR A 121 3.30 11.86 8.16
C TYR A 121 2.72 11.56 9.56
N GLN A 122 1.39 11.63 9.73
CA GLN A 122 0.72 11.30 11.00
C GLN A 122 0.82 9.83 11.37
N ILE A 123 0.80 8.93 10.38
CA ILE A 123 1.12 7.50 10.57
C ILE A 123 2.53 7.32 11.16
N TYR A 124 3.41 8.30 10.95
CA TYR A 124 4.84 8.18 11.02
C TYR A 124 5.52 8.94 12.18
N SER A 125 4.94 10.04 12.66
CA SER A 125 5.63 11.02 13.52
C SER A 125 6.30 10.37 14.73
N GLY A 126 7.62 10.15 14.63
CA GLY A 126 8.44 9.44 15.62
C GLY A 126 9.83 8.96 15.17
N THR A 127 10.20 8.98 13.88
CA THR A 127 11.53 8.50 13.42
C THR A 127 12.25 9.45 12.42
N SER A 128 13.46 9.10 11.96
CA SER A 128 14.37 9.90 11.10
C SER A 128 14.48 9.39 9.65
N MET A 129 13.36 9.12 8.99
CA MET A 129 13.21 8.77 7.58
C MET A 129 12.70 9.99 6.83
N PRO A 130 13.57 10.77 6.17
CA PRO A 130 13.14 11.99 5.50
C PRO A 130 12.24 11.66 4.30
N ASN A 131 11.05 12.27 4.27
CA ASN A 131 10.24 12.51 3.07
C ASN A 131 9.89 11.27 2.22
N TRP A 132 9.77 10.08 2.81
CA TRP A 132 9.46 8.86 2.03
C TRP A 132 8.12 8.94 1.28
N TRP A 133 7.16 9.72 1.80
CA TRP A 133 5.86 9.95 1.18
C TRP A 133 5.90 10.95 0.02
N SER A 134 6.96 11.76 -0.11
CA SER A 134 6.97 12.91 -1.04
C SER A 134 6.75 12.50 -2.49
N SER A 135 7.31 11.37 -2.91
CA SER A 135 7.16 10.83 -4.27
C SER A 135 5.81 10.18 -4.55
N TYR A 136 4.90 10.10 -3.59
CA TYR A 136 3.55 9.54 -3.79
C TYR A 136 2.49 10.64 -3.92
N PHE A 137 2.90 11.90 -3.74
CA PHE A 137 2.00 13.05 -3.64
C PHE A 137 2.53 14.25 -4.44
N ASP A 138 3.51 14.06 -5.32
CA ASP A 138 4.15 15.10 -6.11
C ASP A 138 3.45 15.36 -7.46
N ASP A 139 2.75 14.36 -8.02
CA ASP A 139 1.96 14.50 -9.24
C ASP A 139 0.45 14.28 -8.96
N PRO A 140 -0.46 15.14 -9.47
CA PRO A 140 -1.90 14.86 -9.48
C PRO A 140 -2.30 13.48 -10.03
N ILE A 141 -1.50 12.89 -10.92
CA ILE A 141 -1.67 11.54 -11.46
C ILE A 141 -1.47 10.46 -10.38
N ASP A 142 -0.58 10.68 -9.40
CA ASP A 142 -0.34 9.73 -8.32
C ASP A 142 -1.64 9.43 -7.55
N GLN A 143 -2.43 10.47 -7.31
CA GLN A 143 -3.71 10.36 -6.61
C GLN A 143 -4.70 9.47 -7.37
N GLN A 144 -4.66 9.45 -8.70
CA GLN A 144 -5.55 8.59 -9.49
C GLN A 144 -5.22 7.12 -9.27
N TYR A 145 -3.94 6.77 -9.31
CA TYR A 145 -3.49 5.39 -9.14
C TYR A 145 -3.54 4.92 -7.67
N ILE A 146 -3.28 5.81 -6.71
CA ILE A 146 -3.54 5.54 -5.29
C ILE A 146 -5.03 5.24 -5.08
N ASN A 147 -5.92 6.05 -5.64
CA ASN A 147 -7.36 5.81 -5.57
C ASN A 147 -7.77 4.53 -6.28
N PHE A 148 -7.15 4.19 -7.40
CA PHE A 148 -7.38 2.92 -8.09
C PHE A 148 -7.05 1.73 -7.19
N GLY A 149 -5.91 1.75 -6.51
CA GLY A 149 -5.52 0.74 -5.52
C GLY A 149 -6.48 0.67 -4.32
N ILE A 150 -6.87 1.83 -3.78
CA ILE A 150 -7.84 1.91 -2.68
C ILE A 150 -9.17 1.26 -3.08
N ASN A 151 -9.72 1.65 -4.23
CA ASN A 151 -10.98 1.14 -4.74
C ASN A 151 -10.91 -0.36 -5.04
N MET A 152 -9.78 -0.85 -5.53
CA MET A 152 -9.57 -2.28 -5.75
C MET A 152 -9.67 -3.11 -4.47
N TRP A 153 -9.12 -2.59 -3.37
CA TRP A 153 -9.25 -3.22 -2.06
C TRP A 153 -10.69 -3.14 -1.56
N ASP A 154 -11.25 -1.94 -1.50
CA ASP A 154 -12.58 -1.68 -0.92
C ASP A 154 -13.70 -2.43 -1.67
N ASN A 155 -13.58 -2.60 -3.00
CA ASN A 155 -14.56 -3.29 -3.82
C ASN A 155 -14.24 -4.78 -4.05
N GLY A 156 -13.11 -5.29 -3.57
CA GLY A 156 -12.69 -6.67 -3.82
C GLY A 156 -12.43 -7.01 -5.30
N THR A 157 -12.10 -6.01 -6.13
CA THR A 157 -11.99 -6.13 -7.59
C THR A 157 -10.58 -6.42 -8.08
N LEU A 158 -9.75 -7.06 -7.26
CA LEU A 158 -8.39 -7.40 -7.64
C LEU A 158 -8.40 -8.37 -8.85
N PRO A 159 -7.71 -8.05 -9.96
CA PRO A 159 -7.70 -8.88 -11.16
C PRO A 159 -7.26 -10.31 -10.83
N LYS A 160 -8.12 -11.28 -11.17
CA LYS A 160 -7.87 -12.70 -10.89
C LYS A 160 -7.11 -13.36 -12.04
N THR A 161 -6.40 -14.44 -11.72
CA THR A 161 -5.78 -15.34 -12.69
C THR A 161 -6.82 -15.91 -13.67
N LEU A 162 -6.42 -16.24 -14.90
CA LEU A 162 -7.27 -16.92 -15.90
C LEU A 162 -7.89 -18.24 -15.39
N SER A 163 -7.39 -18.85 -14.31
CA SER A 163 -7.99 -20.06 -13.70
C SER A 163 -9.24 -19.78 -12.85
N ALA A 164 -9.55 -18.52 -12.52
CA ALA A 164 -10.74 -18.14 -11.77
C ALA A 164 -11.93 -17.72 -12.67
N MET A 165 -11.77 -17.78 -14.00
CA MET A 165 -12.81 -17.38 -14.96
C MET A 165 -13.97 -18.39 -15.08
N GLN A 166 -13.92 -19.55 -14.43
CA GLN A 166 -14.93 -20.60 -14.63
C GLN A 166 -15.92 -20.82 -13.49
N THR A 167 -15.77 -20.19 -12.32
CA THR A 167 -16.73 -20.42 -11.24
C THR A 167 -16.88 -19.22 -10.32
N GLU A 168 -18.10 -18.70 -10.34
CA GLU A 168 -18.82 -18.09 -9.21
C GLU A 168 -18.77 -16.57 -8.99
N SER A 169 -19.95 -16.14 -8.57
CA SER A 169 -20.47 -14.81 -8.34
C SER A 169 -19.57 -13.93 -7.46
N MET A 170 -19.56 -12.66 -7.83
CA MET A 170 -19.03 -11.54 -7.05
C MET A 170 -19.59 -11.54 -5.61
N THR A 171 -18.72 -11.76 -4.64
CA THR A 171 -18.86 -11.28 -3.26
C THR A 171 -17.55 -10.62 -2.82
N PRO A 172 -17.58 -9.36 -2.34
CA PRO A 172 -16.40 -8.59 -1.99
C PRO A 172 -16.17 -8.55 -0.47
N SER A 173 -15.17 -9.30 -0.03
CA SER A 173 -14.32 -9.02 1.14
C SER A 173 -13.41 -10.23 1.27
N ILE A 174 -12.09 -10.06 1.17
CA ILE A 174 -11.21 -11.13 1.63
C ILE A 174 -11.39 -11.14 3.15
N GLU A 175 -12.07 -12.15 3.70
CA GLU A 175 -12.09 -12.31 5.15
C GLU A 175 -10.65 -12.39 5.63
N ASP A 176 -10.29 -11.67 6.71
CA ASP A 176 -8.91 -11.62 7.22
C ASP A 176 -8.29 -13.03 7.36
N ALA A 177 -9.11 -14.02 7.72
CA ALA A 177 -8.74 -15.43 7.78
C ALA A 177 -8.29 -15.99 6.41
N GLN A 178 -8.99 -15.67 5.32
CA GLN A 178 -8.60 -16.08 3.96
C GLN A 178 -7.34 -15.36 3.48
N LEU A 179 -7.15 -14.10 3.88
CA LEU A 179 -5.96 -13.34 3.54
C LEU A 179 -4.71 -13.91 4.23
N PHE A 180 -4.81 -14.27 5.51
CA PHE A 180 -3.70 -14.84 6.27
C PHE A 180 -3.33 -16.25 5.85
N ASN A 181 -4.21 -16.97 5.15
CA ASN A 181 -3.90 -18.27 4.55
C ASN A 181 -2.89 -18.17 3.40
N LEU A 182 -2.61 -16.95 2.90
CA LEU A 182 -1.54 -16.71 1.93
C LEU A 182 -0.14 -16.75 2.57
N LEU A 183 -0.07 -16.66 3.90
CA LEU A 183 1.17 -16.71 4.66
C LEU A 183 1.38 -18.12 5.21
N THR A 184 2.60 -18.62 5.07
CA THR A 184 3.07 -19.82 5.76
C THR A 184 3.16 -19.58 7.27
N ASP A 185 3.20 -20.66 8.05
CA ASP A 185 3.35 -20.56 9.51
C ASP A 185 4.68 -19.91 9.92
N SER A 186 5.74 -20.11 9.12
CA SER A 186 7.04 -19.45 9.34
C SER A 186 6.93 -17.94 9.12
N GLU A 187 6.31 -17.51 8.01
CA GLU A 187 6.10 -16.09 7.72
C GLU A 187 5.24 -15.43 8.80
N LYS A 188 4.16 -16.08 9.24
CA LYS A 188 3.32 -15.58 10.34
C LYS A 188 4.15 -15.37 11.60
N LYS A 189 4.95 -16.36 11.98
CA LYS A 189 5.80 -16.26 13.18
C LYS A 189 6.81 -15.12 13.07
N GLU A 190 7.46 -14.96 11.93
CA GLU A 190 8.41 -13.86 11.68
C GLU A 190 7.73 -12.49 11.76
N ILE A 191 6.54 -12.34 11.16
CA ILE A 191 5.77 -11.10 11.19
C ILE A 191 5.32 -10.77 12.62
N GLU A 192 4.83 -11.76 13.36
CA GLU A 192 4.43 -11.62 14.76
C GLU A 192 5.60 -11.14 15.63
N GLU A 193 6.76 -11.82 15.56
CA GLU A 193 7.95 -11.46 16.33
C GLU A 193 8.40 -10.03 16.00
N LYS A 194 8.36 -9.66 14.72
CA LYS A 194 8.70 -8.31 14.26
C LYS A 194 7.71 -7.26 14.77
N ALA A 195 6.41 -7.53 14.71
CA ALA A 195 5.37 -6.63 15.21
C ALA A 195 5.53 -6.39 16.71
N LYS A 196 5.71 -7.45 17.51
CA LYS A 196 5.94 -7.35 18.96
C LYS A 196 7.20 -6.56 19.29
N LYS A 197 8.31 -6.83 18.59
CA LYS A 197 9.58 -6.12 18.79
C LYS A 197 9.47 -4.62 18.50
N ASN A 198 8.86 -4.26 17.36
CA ASN A 198 8.67 -2.86 17.00
C ASN A 198 7.73 -2.15 17.98
N SER A 199 6.63 -2.79 18.38
CA SER A 199 5.69 -2.26 19.37
C SER A 199 6.36 -1.98 20.71
N ALA A 200 7.21 -2.90 21.19
CA ALA A 200 7.99 -2.70 22.41
C ALA A 200 8.95 -1.50 22.31
N LYS A 201 9.59 -1.32 21.15
CA LYS A 201 10.47 -0.17 20.89
C LYS A 201 9.69 1.15 20.93
N ILE A 202 8.54 1.23 20.26
CA ILE A 202 7.69 2.43 20.23
C ILE A 202 7.22 2.81 21.63
N LYS A 203 6.70 1.84 22.41
CA LYS A 203 6.28 2.08 23.79
C LYS A 203 7.42 2.60 24.67
N LYS A 204 8.65 2.13 24.44
CA LYS A 204 9.83 2.61 25.16
C LYS A 204 10.14 4.07 24.80
N GLU A 205 10.15 4.40 23.51
CA GLU A 205 10.41 5.76 23.02
C GLU A 205 9.35 6.76 23.52
N LEU A 206 8.07 6.38 23.53
CA LEU A 206 6.99 7.22 24.06
C LEU A 206 7.17 7.52 25.56
N LYS A 207 7.49 6.50 26.36
CA LYS A 207 7.78 6.68 27.80
C LYS A 207 8.97 7.61 28.04
N GLU A 208 10.03 7.49 27.24
CA GLU A 208 11.20 8.35 27.34
C GLU A 208 10.88 9.81 26.98
N GLN A 209 10.02 10.04 25.98
CA GLN A 209 9.57 11.38 25.60
C GLN A 209 8.71 12.03 26.69
N GLU A 210 7.76 11.29 27.27
CA GLU A 210 6.93 11.75 28.39
C GLU A 210 7.79 12.17 29.60
N GLN A 211 8.81 11.39 29.93
CA GLN A 211 9.73 11.71 31.03
C GLN A 211 10.55 12.97 30.77
N LYS A 212 11.04 13.17 29.54
CA LYS A 212 11.77 14.39 29.17
C LYS A 212 10.87 15.63 29.26
N GLN A 213 9.64 15.53 28.76
CA GLN A 213 8.69 16.65 28.78
C GLN A 213 8.23 17.01 30.19
N GLN A 214 8.17 16.04 31.11
CA GLN A 214 7.92 16.29 32.54
C GLN A 214 9.12 16.92 33.28
N GLN A 215 10.34 16.74 32.77
CA GLN A 215 11.56 17.35 33.32
C GLN A 215 11.77 18.77 32.80
N GLU A 216 11.37 19.07 31.57
CA GLU A 216 11.47 20.40 30.97
C GLU A 216 10.39 21.39 31.46
N ASN A 217 9.27 20.87 31.98
CA ASN A 217 8.16 21.66 32.53
C ASN A 217 8.23 21.88 34.06
N LYS A 218 9.35 21.50 34.70
CA LYS A 218 9.63 21.74 36.13
C LYS A 218 10.76 22.74 36.30
#